data_AF-A0A0F9HG20-F1
#
_entry.id   AF-A0A0F9HG20-F1
#
_cell.length_a   1.000
_cell.length_b   1.000
_cell.length_c   1.000
_cell.angle_alpha   90.00
_cell.angle_beta   90.00
_cell.angle_gamma   90.00
#
_symmetry.space_group_name_H-M   'P 1'
#
loop_
_entity.id
_entity.type
_entity.pdbx_description
1 polymer ?
#
loop_
_entity_poly.entity_id
_entity_poly.type
_entity_poly.pdbx_seq_one_letter_code
_entity_poly.pdbx_strand_id
1 'polypeptide(L)'
;MKTIIPMIIMLTGMLLFLVSIALAQPFLVSDPQTGAEEYVVTIDGVEDISPAQDLGNGTVRLYHDMAGVSDGLHNVEVKARNMWEDSLPTPFAFTRTPPGAPAGIGLEK
;
A
#
# COMPACT_ATOMS: atom_id res chain seq x y z
N MET A 1 34.78 24.01 -18.18
CA MET A 1 34.87 23.23 -16.92
C MET A 1 34.07 23.82 -15.76
N LYS A 2 34.05 25.14 -15.52
CA LYS A 2 33.36 25.76 -14.36
C LYS A 2 31.83 25.58 -14.30
N THR A 3 31.15 25.28 -15.41
CA THR A 3 29.68 25.10 -15.48
C THR A 3 29.21 23.64 -15.39
N ILE A 4 30.12 22.67 -15.49
CA ILE A 4 29.76 21.24 -15.55
C ILE A 4 29.44 20.70 -14.15
N ILE A 5 30.21 21.13 -13.15
CA ILE A 5 30.05 20.74 -11.74
C ILE A 5 28.68 21.17 -11.17
N PRO A 6 28.23 22.43 -11.29
CA PRO A 6 26.90 22.82 -10.79
C PRO A 6 25.75 22.13 -11.52
N MET A 7 25.92 21.84 -12.83
CA MET A 7 24.93 21.10 -13.61
C MET A 7 24.80 19.63 -13.15
N ILE A 8 25.91 18.98 -12.82
CA ILE A 8 25.90 17.61 -12.28
C ILE A 8 25.25 17.58 -10.90
N ILE A 9 25.57 18.54 -10.02
CA ILE A 9 24.95 18.60 -8.67
C ILE A 9 23.44 18.82 -8.76
N MET A 10 22.97 19.69 -9.65
CA MET A 10 21.54 19.91 -9.87
C MET A 10 20.85 18.65 -10.43
N LEU A 11 21.47 17.97 -11.39
CA LEU A 11 20.92 16.75 -11.99
C LEU A 11 20.88 15.59 -10.98
N THR A 12 21.93 15.41 -10.18
CA THR A 12 21.97 14.42 -9.09
C THR A 12 20.93 14.74 -8.02
N GLY A 13 20.76 16.02 -7.66
CA GLY A 13 19.71 16.45 -6.74
C GLY A 13 18.31 16.09 -7.25
N MET A 14 17.98 16.44 -8.50
CA MET A 14 16.72 16.05 -9.14
C MET A 14 16.52 14.52 -9.16
N LEU A 15 17.57 13.76 -9.47
CA LEU A 15 17.50 12.30 -9.53
C LEU A 15 17.15 11.70 -8.16
N LEU A 16 17.72 12.23 -7.07
CA LEU A 16 17.44 11.78 -5.71
C LEU A 16 16.01 12.11 -5.25
N PHE A 17 15.44 13.24 -5.67
CA PHE A 17 14.04 13.58 -5.36
C PHE A 17 13.02 12.73 -6.12
N LEU A 18 13.34 12.30 -7.35
CA LEU A 18 12.45 11.45 -8.16
C LEU A 18 12.27 10.03 -7.60
N VAL A 19 13.19 9.52 -6.79
CA VAL A 19 13.06 8.17 -6.17
C VAL A 19 12.01 8.17 -5.06
N SER A 20 11.74 9.32 -4.43
CA SER A 20 10.92 9.41 -3.23
C SER A 20 9.42 9.15 -3.50
N ILE A 21 8.96 9.40 -4.73
CA ILE A 21 7.56 9.22 -5.13
C ILE A 21 7.19 7.76 -5.40
N ALA A 22 8.17 6.84 -5.45
CA ALA A 22 7.97 5.47 -5.90
C ALA A 22 7.85 4.43 -4.77
N LEU A 23 8.10 4.78 -3.50
CA LEU A 23 8.36 3.78 -2.45
C LEU A 23 7.32 3.68 -1.31
N ALA A 24 6.22 4.42 -1.38
CA ALA A 24 5.17 4.35 -0.36
C ALA A 24 3.79 4.13 -0.99
N GLN A 25 3.53 2.89 -1.42
CA GLN A 25 2.19 2.47 -1.81
C GLN A 25 1.45 1.95 -0.57
N PRO A 26 0.19 2.36 -0.33
CA PRO A 26 -0.60 1.80 0.75
C PRO A 26 -0.87 0.32 0.49
N PHE A 27 -0.91 -0.48 1.55
CA PHE A 27 -1.18 -1.91 1.46
C PHE A 27 -2.09 -2.35 2.62
N LEU A 28 -2.94 -3.35 2.36
CA LEU A 28 -3.81 -3.98 3.33
C LEU A 28 -3.21 -5.33 3.75
N VAL A 29 -3.12 -5.55 5.06
CA VAL A 29 -2.54 -6.75 5.67
C VAL A 29 -3.50 -7.35 6.68
N SER A 30 -3.55 -8.68 6.74
CA SER A 30 -4.21 -9.41 7.82
C SER A 30 -3.20 -9.91 8.84
N ASP A 31 -3.67 -10.25 10.03
CA ASP A 31 -2.89 -11.06 10.96
C ASP A 31 -2.51 -12.41 10.33
N PRO A 32 -1.40 -13.03 10.74
CA PRO A 32 -1.04 -14.38 10.32
C PRO A 32 -2.09 -15.42 10.71
N GLN A 33 -2.43 -16.31 9.78
CA GLN A 33 -3.39 -17.40 9.99
C GLN A 33 -3.03 -18.65 9.20
N THR A 34 -3.75 -19.75 9.43
CA THR A 34 -3.51 -21.04 8.75
C THR A 34 -4.67 -21.39 7.82
N GLY A 35 -4.40 -22.15 6.75
CA GLY A 35 -5.45 -22.79 5.94
C GLY A 35 -6.12 -21.90 4.89
N ALA A 36 -5.66 -20.67 4.70
CA ALA A 36 -6.06 -19.83 3.57
C ALA A 36 -5.12 -20.05 2.37
N GLU A 37 -5.68 -20.10 1.17
CA GLU A 37 -4.94 -20.19 -0.11
C GLU A 37 -5.00 -18.85 -0.87
N GLU A 38 -6.12 -18.14 -0.73
CA GLU A 38 -6.32 -16.80 -1.26
C GLU A 38 -7.23 -15.97 -0.35
N TYR A 39 -7.32 -14.68 -0.67
CA TYR A 39 -8.18 -13.71 -0.01
C TYR A 39 -8.98 -12.98 -1.07
N VAL A 40 -10.29 -12.86 -0.85
CA VAL A 40 -11.15 -11.98 -1.63
C VAL A 40 -11.30 -10.67 -0.89
N VAL A 41 -10.90 -9.59 -1.55
CA VAL A 41 -11.00 -8.21 -1.07
C VAL A 41 -12.06 -7.52 -1.90
N THR A 42 -13.12 -7.06 -1.25
CA THR A 42 -14.21 -6.32 -1.89
C THR A 42 -14.13 -4.87 -1.46
N ILE A 43 -13.87 -3.95 -2.39
CA ILE A 43 -13.81 -2.50 -2.14
C ILE A 43 -14.96 -1.84 -2.89
N ASP A 44 -15.88 -1.22 -2.18
CA ASP A 44 -17.08 -0.56 -2.73
C ASP A 44 -17.88 -1.46 -3.70
N GLY A 45 -17.94 -2.76 -3.40
CA GLY A 45 -18.65 -3.76 -4.19
C GLY A 45 -17.87 -4.35 -5.35
N VAL A 46 -16.60 -3.96 -5.56
CA VAL A 46 -15.71 -4.54 -6.56
C VAL A 46 -14.78 -5.56 -5.90
N GLU A 47 -14.85 -6.81 -6.34
CA GLU A 47 -13.98 -7.89 -5.84
C GLU A 47 -12.62 -7.91 -6.55
N ASP A 48 -11.57 -8.14 -5.78
CA ASP A 48 -10.22 -8.52 -6.23
C ASP A 48 -9.71 -9.71 -5.42
N ILE A 49 -8.89 -10.56 -6.04
CA ILE A 49 -8.37 -11.79 -5.43
C ILE A 49 -6.87 -11.64 -5.22
N SER A 50 -6.44 -11.80 -3.96
CA SER A 50 -5.02 -11.80 -3.59
C SER A 50 -4.59 -13.19 -3.15
N PRO A 51 -3.50 -13.75 -3.73
CA PRO A 51 -2.95 -15.01 -3.25
C PRO A 51 -2.45 -14.85 -1.82
N ALA A 52 -2.55 -15.92 -1.02
CA ALA A 52 -2.02 -15.92 0.32
C ALA A 52 -0.49 -15.83 0.31
N GLN A 53 0.06 -14.92 1.11
CA GLN A 53 1.51 -14.77 1.25
C GLN A 53 1.99 -15.67 2.40
N ASP A 54 2.83 -16.66 2.09
CA ASP A 54 3.50 -17.51 3.07
C ASP A 54 4.55 -16.71 3.87
N LEU A 55 4.55 -16.91 5.19
CA LEU A 55 5.47 -16.28 6.15
C LEU A 55 6.62 -17.20 6.57
N GLY A 56 6.67 -18.44 6.07
CA GLY A 56 7.77 -19.38 6.30
C GLY A 56 7.74 -20.08 7.66
N ASN A 57 6.65 -19.93 8.41
CA ASN A 57 6.42 -20.54 9.73
C ASN A 57 5.13 -21.38 9.77
N GLY A 58 4.59 -21.75 8.60
CA GLY A 58 3.32 -22.47 8.47
C GLY A 58 2.08 -21.59 8.56
N THR A 59 2.24 -20.27 8.64
CA THR A 59 1.15 -19.30 8.55
C THR A 59 1.25 -18.48 7.27
N VAL A 60 0.10 -17.98 6.83
CA VAL A 60 -0.05 -17.10 5.69
C VAL A 60 -0.73 -15.80 6.11
N ARG A 61 -0.64 -14.77 5.27
CA ARG A 61 -1.38 -13.51 5.45
C ARG A 61 -1.90 -12.96 4.13
N LEU A 62 -2.86 -12.05 4.22
CA LEU A 62 -3.17 -11.11 3.15
C LEU A 62 -2.03 -10.08 3.02
N TYR A 63 -1.62 -9.80 1.79
CA TYR A 63 -0.83 -8.62 1.45
C TYR A 63 -1.35 -8.07 0.13
N HIS A 64 -2.24 -7.08 0.21
CA HIS A 64 -2.97 -6.54 -0.95
C HIS A 64 -2.55 -5.10 -1.25
N ASP A 65 -2.23 -4.81 -2.51
CA ASP A 65 -1.84 -3.47 -2.96
C ASP A 65 -3.07 -2.55 -3.05
N MET A 66 -2.99 -1.40 -2.38
CA MET A 66 -4.06 -0.41 -2.36
C MET A 66 -3.73 0.82 -3.21
N ALA A 67 -2.65 0.81 -4.00
CA ALA A 67 -2.20 1.97 -4.77
C ALA A 67 -3.29 2.53 -5.70
N GLY A 68 -4.10 1.64 -6.31
CA GLY A 68 -5.17 1.98 -7.24
C GLY A 68 -6.46 2.52 -6.60
N VAL A 69 -6.60 2.49 -5.28
CA VAL A 69 -7.81 2.99 -4.59
C VAL A 69 -7.85 4.52 -4.65
N SER A 70 -8.99 5.11 -5.00
CA SER A 70 -9.12 6.57 -5.07
C SER A 70 -9.06 7.23 -3.69
N ASP A 71 -8.95 8.56 -3.65
CA ASP A 71 -9.14 9.29 -2.40
C ASP A 71 -10.63 9.29 -2.03
N GLY A 72 -10.93 9.20 -0.73
CA GLY A 72 -12.31 9.16 -0.24
C GLY A 72 -12.57 8.09 0.82
N LEU A 73 -13.84 7.98 1.21
CA LEU A 73 -14.33 6.93 2.10
C LEU A 73 -14.57 5.65 1.30
N HIS A 74 -14.02 4.54 1.78
CA HIS A 74 -14.16 3.22 1.17
C HIS A 74 -14.71 2.22 2.18
N ASN A 75 -15.67 1.42 1.74
CA ASN A 75 -16.14 0.25 2.49
C ASN A 75 -15.42 -0.99 1.94
N VAL A 76 -14.83 -1.76 2.84
CA VAL A 76 -14.05 -2.95 2.51
C VAL A 76 -14.61 -4.15 3.22
N GLU A 77 -14.68 -5.27 2.51
CA GLU A 77 -14.91 -6.59 3.09
C GLU A 77 -13.78 -7.52 2.67
N VAL A 78 -13.27 -8.31 3.61
CA VAL A 78 -12.25 -9.33 3.33
C VAL A 78 -12.71 -10.68 3.82
N LYS A 79 -12.53 -11.70 2.99
CA LYS A 79 -12.67 -13.11 3.38
C LYS A 79 -11.46 -13.90 2.91
N ALA A 80 -10.97 -14.79 3.74
CA ALA A 80 -10.06 -15.85 3.35
C ALA A 80 -10.82 -17.00 2.68
N ARG A 81 -10.19 -17.65 1.70
CA ARG A 81 -10.72 -18.78 0.95
C ARG A 81 -9.67 -19.88 0.79
N ASN A 82 -10.16 -21.12 0.75
CA ASN A 82 -9.42 -22.28 0.24
C ASN A 82 -10.33 -23.11 -0.68
N MET A 83 -9.85 -24.25 -1.17
CA MET A 83 -10.63 -25.13 -2.05
C MET A 83 -11.94 -25.69 -1.46
N TRP A 84 -12.18 -25.57 -0.15
CA TRP A 84 -13.35 -26.15 0.52
C TRP A 84 -14.38 -25.09 0.92
N GLU A 85 -13.95 -23.94 1.41
CA GLU A 85 -14.85 -22.91 1.94
C GLU A 85 -14.29 -21.49 1.93
N ASP A 86 -15.22 -20.54 2.05
CA ASP A 86 -14.96 -19.14 2.35
C ASP A 86 -15.18 -18.92 3.86
N SER A 87 -14.30 -18.15 4.48
CA SER A 87 -14.54 -17.58 5.82
C SER A 87 -15.65 -16.52 5.79
N LEU A 88 -16.17 -16.17 6.97
CA LEU A 88 -17.09 -15.04 7.11
C LEU A 88 -16.41 -13.72 6.68
N PRO A 89 -17.07 -12.88 5.88
CA PRO A 89 -16.55 -11.56 5.53
C PRO A 89 -16.33 -10.70 6.78
N THR A 90 -15.17 -10.04 6.83
CA THR A 90 -14.84 -9.05 7.87
C THR A 90 -14.97 -7.64 7.27
N PRO A 91 -16.03 -6.89 7.63
CA PRO A 91 -16.23 -5.53 7.11
C PRO A 91 -15.44 -4.49 7.91
N PHE A 92 -14.90 -3.50 7.21
CA PHE A 92 -14.36 -2.29 7.81
C PHE A 92 -14.44 -1.12 6.81
N ALA A 93 -14.28 0.10 7.30
CA ALA A 93 -14.24 1.28 6.46
C ALA A 93 -12.99 2.11 6.78
N PHE A 94 -12.43 2.74 5.76
CA PHE A 94 -11.32 3.67 5.93
C PHE A 94 -11.49 4.87 5.01
N THR A 95 -10.83 5.98 5.34
CA THR A 95 -10.75 7.15 4.46
C THR A 95 -9.33 7.31 3.95
N ARG A 96 -9.15 7.25 2.63
CA ARG A 96 -7.90 7.61 1.99
C ARG A 96 -7.85 9.12 1.83
N THR A 97 -6.86 9.75 2.44
CA THR A 97 -6.58 11.17 2.28
C THR A 97 -5.13 11.36 1.84
N PRO A 98 -4.86 12.25 0.87
CA PRO A 98 -3.49 12.60 0.53
C PRO A 98 -2.78 13.22 1.75
N PRO A 99 -1.47 12.98 1.94
CA PRO A 99 -0.73 13.63 3.00
C PRO A 99 -0.79 15.14 2.84
N GLY A 100 -1.01 15.85 3.96
CA GLY A 100 -0.95 17.31 3.98
C GLY A 100 0.43 17.81 3.59
N ALA A 101 0.50 18.99 2.98
CA ALA A 101 1.79 19.66 2.75
C ALA A 101 2.48 19.88 4.10
N PRO A 102 3.79 19.60 4.24
CA PRO A 102 4.51 19.88 5.48
C PRO A 102 4.39 21.37 5.84
N ALA A 103 3.97 21.65 7.08
CA ALA A 103 3.89 23.00 7.62
C ALA A 103 5.05 23.23 8.61
N GLY A 104 5.56 24.47 8.71
CA GLY A 104 6.58 24.84 9.69
C GLY A 104 8.03 24.49 9.32
N ILE A 105 8.31 24.10 8.08
CA ILE A 105 9.69 23.99 7.56
C ILE A 105 10.16 25.35 7.04
N GLY A 106 10.64 26.19 7.96
CA GLY A 106 11.41 27.39 7.67
C GLY A 106 12.41 27.62 8.80
N LEU A 107 13.69 27.72 8.48
CA LEU A 107 14.68 28.15 9.48
C LEU A 107 14.43 29.63 9.76
N GLU A 108 14.04 29.92 11.00
CA GLU A 108 13.94 31.28 11.52
C GLU A 108 15.37 31.83 11.70
N LYS A 109 15.55 33.12 11.40
CA LYS A 109 16.87 33.80 11.36
C LYS A 109 17.57 33.85 12.71
#